data_AF-A0A8A8CQN7-F1
#
_entry.id   AF-A0A8A8CQN7-F1
#
_cell.length_a   1.000
_cell.length_b   1.000
_cell.length_c   1.000
_cell.angle_alpha   90.00
_cell.angle_beta   90.00
_cell.angle_gamma   90.00
#
_symmetry.space_group_name_H-M   'P 1'
#
loop_
_entity.id
_entity.type
_entity.pdbx_description
1 polymer ?
#
loop_
_entity_poly.entity_id
_entity_poly.type
_entity_poly.pdbx_seq_one_letter_code
_entity_poly.pdbx_strand_id
1 'polypeptide(L)'
;MPTQQQIADHLDLDQSAVSRFVDKVQLDYRVVSIDEIRVAYIRHLREVAAGRSSGTGIDLVAERAKTEIVDREIKLLTLAEKKGQLVNAAQLEQAYGLMVGAFQTELLSLSDKLVQELRTLYGVEVDVEWLNEHIYGCLEQLSEYDPDSPRGDSPDREDAASAGADWDDGLGTQTS
;
A
#
# COMPACT_ATOMS: atom_id res chain seq x y z
N MET A 1 61.13 10.96 27.61
CA MET A 1 60.17 9.96 27.10
C MET A 1 58.84 10.24 27.74
N PRO A 2 57.73 10.33 26.96
CA PRO A 2 56.42 10.60 27.52
C PRO A 2 55.96 9.46 28.44
N THR A 3 55.26 9.80 29.52
CA THR A 3 54.58 8.82 30.37
C THR A 3 53.11 8.67 29.97
N GLN A 4 52.48 7.54 30.33
CA GLN A 4 51.03 7.36 30.10
C GLN A 4 50.19 8.44 30.79
N GLN A 5 50.61 8.92 31.96
CA GLN A 5 49.93 10.04 32.63
C GLN A 5 50.06 11.35 31.83
N GLN A 6 51.25 11.65 31.31
CA GLN A 6 51.44 12.85 30.48
C GLN A 6 50.59 12.78 29.20
N ILE A 7 50.49 11.60 28.59
CA ILE A 7 49.63 11.41 27.41
C ILE A 7 48.15 11.57 27.78
N ALA A 8 47.73 11.01 28.91
CA ALA A 8 46.36 11.13 29.44
C ALA A 8 45.97 12.60 29.63
N ASP A 9 46.81 13.38 30.31
CA ASP A 9 46.57 14.81 30.55
C ASP A 9 46.49 15.62 29.23
N HIS A 10 47.30 15.25 28.23
CA HIS A 10 47.33 15.95 26.94
C HIS A 10 46.20 15.56 25.98
N LEU A 11 45.64 14.37 26.12
CA LEU A 11 44.54 13.88 25.28
C LEU A 11 43.17 14.02 25.97
N ASP A 12 43.14 14.50 27.21
CA ASP A 12 41.95 14.54 28.07
C ASP A 12 41.30 13.15 28.22
N LEU A 13 42.14 12.17 28.54
CA LEU A 13 41.77 10.76 28.67
C LEU A 13 42.20 10.21 30.05
N ASP A 14 41.64 9.07 30.43
CA ASP A 14 42.18 8.29 31.55
C ASP A 14 43.36 7.41 31.09
N GLN A 15 44.20 6.97 32.03
CA GLN A 15 45.34 6.09 31.70
C GLN A 15 44.90 4.78 31.03
N SER A 16 43.70 4.28 31.36
CA SER A 16 43.16 3.05 30.77
C SER A 16 42.84 3.22 29.27
N ALA A 17 42.27 4.36 28.87
CA ALA A 17 42.02 4.70 27.48
C ALA A 17 43.32 4.95 26.71
N VAL A 18 44.32 5.56 27.34
CA VAL A 18 45.65 5.70 26.73
C VAL A 18 46.27 4.34 26.44
N SER A 19 46.23 3.39 27.38
CA SER A 19 46.75 2.02 27.15
C SER A 19 46.03 1.36 25.98
N ARG A 20 44.69 1.36 25.98
CA ARG A 20 43.89 0.78 24.89
C ARG A 20 44.20 1.41 23.52
N PHE A 21 44.38 2.73 23.48
CA PHE A 21 44.69 3.45 22.25
C PHE A 21 46.07 3.08 21.70
N VAL A 22 47.08 3.10 22.56
CA VAL A 22 48.48 2.74 22.24
C VAL A 22 48.55 1.30 21.73
N ASP A 23 47.87 0.37 22.40
CA ASP A 23 47.79 -1.04 21.99
C ASP A 23 47.09 -1.19 20.63
N LYS A 24 45.99 -0.45 20.41
CA LYS A 24 45.20 -0.50 19.17
C LYS A 24 45.94 0.05 17.97
N VAL A 25 46.73 1.10 18.14
CA VAL A 25 47.51 1.74 17.06
C VAL A 25 48.94 1.17 16.97
N GLN A 26 49.29 0.21 17.84
CA GLN A 26 50.60 -0.44 17.90
C GLN A 26 51.77 0.57 17.95
N LEU A 27 51.61 1.63 18.75
CA LEU A 27 52.56 2.73 18.84
C LEU A 27 53.40 2.62 20.11
N ASP A 28 54.74 2.63 20.02
CA ASP A 28 55.58 2.67 21.23
C ASP A 28 55.74 4.12 21.72
N TYR A 29 54.91 4.49 22.69
CA TYR A 29 54.90 5.83 23.28
C TYR A 29 56.20 6.20 24.00
N ARG A 30 57.11 5.25 24.29
CA ARG A 30 58.40 5.55 24.96
C ARG A 30 59.40 6.17 24.00
N VAL A 31 59.32 5.81 22.72
CA VAL A 31 60.28 6.21 21.68
C VAL A 31 59.78 7.41 20.89
N VAL A 32 58.46 7.63 20.90
CA VAL A 32 57.75 8.62 20.08
C VAL A 32 57.53 9.93 20.86
N SER A 33 57.51 11.06 20.14
CA SER A 33 57.23 12.37 20.74
C SER A 33 55.74 12.54 21.11
N ILE A 34 55.44 13.44 22.05
CA ILE A 34 54.05 13.69 22.44
C ILE A 34 53.20 14.25 21.29
N ASP A 35 53.82 15.01 20.39
CA ASP A 35 53.14 15.58 19.22
C ASP A 35 52.76 14.50 18.21
N GLU A 36 53.63 13.52 17.97
CA GLU A 36 53.32 12.35 17.15
C GLU A 36 52.16 11.53 17.73
N ILE A 37 52.12 11.37 19.06
CA ILE A 37 51.00 10.69 19.75
C ILE A 37 49.69 11.46 19.55
N ARG A 38 49.69 12.80 19.66
CA ARG A 38 48.50 13.63 19.39
C ARG A 38 48.04 13.50 17.94
N VAL A 39 48.97 13.55 16.98
CA VAL A 39 48.64 13.39 15.56
C VAL A 39 48.02 12.01 15.28
N ALA A 40 48.58 10.95 15.86
CA ALA A 40 48.04 9.60 15.76
C ALA A 40 46.62 9.52 16.35
N TYR A 41 46.40 10.15 17.51
CA TYR A 41 45.09 10.17 18.15
C TYR A 41 44.05 10.95 17.33
N ILE A 42 44.41 12.11 16.78
CA ILE A 42 43.53 12.89 15.89
C ILE A 42 43.17 12.09 14.63
N ARG A 43 44.12 11.36 14.04
CA ARG A 43 43.84 10.47 12.90
C ARG A 43 42.87 9.37 13.29
N HIS A 44 43.08 8.75 14.45
CA HIS A 44 42.17 7.75 14.98
C HIS A 44 40.75 8.28 15.15
N LEU A 45 40.57 9.46 15.77
CA LEU A 45 39.26 10.10 15.93
C LEU A 45 38.61 10.41 14.58
N ARG A 46 39.38 10.83 13.58
CA ARG A 46 38.87 11.09 12.22
C ARG A 46 38.40 9.81 11.54
N GLU A 47 39.08 8.70 11.73
CA GLU A 47 38.67 7.39 11.19
C GLU A 47 37.41 6.86 11.88
N VAL A 48 37.32 7.00 13.20
CA VAL A 48 36.14 6.65 14.00
C VAL A 48 34.93 7.49 13.54
N ALA A 49 35.10 8.81 13.44
CA ALA A 49 34.04 9.72 13.01
C ALA A 49 33.61 9.48 11.56
N ALA A 50 34.52 9.04 10.69
CA ALA A 50 34.23 8.66 9.31
C ALA A 50 33.62 7.25 9.18
N GLY A 51 33.34 6.54 10.27
CA GLY A 51 32.77 5.20 10.25
C GLY A 51 33.73 4.08 9.84
N ARG A 52 35.01 4.40 9.60
CA ARG A 52 36.02 3.45 9.08
C ARG A 52 36.66 2.56 10.14
N SER A 53 36.43 2.82 11.44
CA SER A 53 37.03 2.05 12.53
C SER A 53 36.05 1.09 13.22
N SER A 54 35.28 0.31 12.48
CA SER A 54 34.59 -0.84 13.06
C SER A 54 35.61 -1.97 13.23
N GLY A 55 36.11 -2.18 14.46
CA GLY A 55 36.95 -3.35 14.81
C GLY A 55 36.25 -4.71 14.60
N THR A 56 34.98 -4.70 14.18
CA THR A 56 34.13 -5.86 13.90
C THR A 56 33.73 -5.98 12.42
N GLY A 57 34.25 -5.13 11.52
CA GLY A 57 33.99 -5.24 10.08
C GLY A 57 32.59 -4.86 9.59
N ILE A 58 31.76 -4.28 10.46
CA ILE A 58 30.41 -3.79 10.10
C ILE A 58 30.45 -2.27 10.01
N ASP A 59 30.31 -1.75 8.79
CA ASP A 59 30.15 -0.32 8.52
C ASP A 59 28.80 0.17 9.08
N LEU A 60 28.84 0.67 10.32
CA LEU A 60 27.68 1.20 11.04
C LEU A 60 27.01 2.36 10.31
N VAL A 61 27.73 3.10 9.46
CA VAL A 61 27.16 4.18 8.67
C VAL A 61 26.32 3.60 7.53
N ALA A 62 26.84 2.58 6.85
CA ALA A 62 26.10 1.88 5.81
C ALA A 62 24.84 1.19 6.35
N GLU A 63 24.92 0.53 7.51
CA GLU A 63 23.73 -0.10 8.13
C GLU A 63 22.69 0.94 8.56
N ARG A 64 23.11 2.06 9.16
CA ARG A 64 22.20 3.17 9.49
C ARG A 64 21.51 3.75 8.26
N ALA A 65 22.25 3.92 7.16
CA ALA A 65 21.68 4.41 5.90
C ALA A 65 20.61 3.44 5.36
N LYS A 66 20.82 2.13 5.44
CA LYS A 66 19.81 1.12 5.06
C LYS A 66 18.57 1.22 5.93
N THR A 67 18.72 1.35 7.25
CA THR A 67 17.57 1.52 8.16
C THR A 67 16.80 2.80 7.84
N GLU A 68 17.49 3.91 7.57
CA GLU A 68 16.85 5.19 7.28
C GLU A 68 16.07 5.17 5.95
N ILE A 69 16.53 4.41 4.95
CA ILE A 69 15.79 4.18 3.70
C ILE A 69 14.48 3.44 3.99
N VAL A 70 14.53 2.36 4.77
CA VAL A 70 13.33 1.58 5.14
C VAL A 70 12.37 2.42 5.97
N ASP A 71 12.87 3.18 6.95
CA ASP A 71 12.06 4.08 7.77
C ASP A 71 11.36 5.15 6.92
N ARG A 72 12.05 5.67 5.91
CA ARG A 72 11.45 6.63 4.96
C ARG A 72 10.33 5.98 4.17
N GLU A 73 10.52 4.76 3.68
CA GLU A 73 9.50 4.02 2.94
C GLU A 73 8.26 3.75 3.79
N ILE A 74 8.44 3.29 5.04
CA ILE A 74 7.36 3.11 6.01
C ILE A 74 6.61 4.43 6.25
N LYS A 75 7.33 5.55 6.40
CA LYS A 75 6.72 6.88 6.57
C LYS A 75 5.91 7.31 5.34
N LEU A 76 6.35 6.93 4.13
CA LEU A 76 5.60 7.21 2.90
C LEU A 76 4.32 6.38 2.81
N LEU A 77 4.39 5.08 3.12
CA LEU A 77 3.23 4.19 3.12
C LEU A 77 2.20 4.62 4.16
N THR A 78 2.63 4.92 5.39
CA THR A 78 1.73 5.42 6.45
C THR A 78 1.11 6.78 6.10
N LEU A 79 1.81 7.64 5.37
CA LEU A 79 1.25 8.88 4.84
C LEU A 79 0.20 8.61 3.76
N ALA A 80 0.42 7.64 2.87
CA ALA A 80 -0.54 7.23 1.86
C ALA A 80 -1.81 6.62 2.47
N GLU A 81 -1.67 5.76 3.49
CA GLU A 81 -2.78 5.23 4.28
C GLU A 81 -3.60 6.35 4.92
N LYS A 82 -2.95 7.31 5.59
CA LYS A 82 -3.62 8.47 6.21
C LYS A 82 -4.33 9.38 5.22
N LYS A 83 -3.84 9.45 3.97
CA LYS A 83 -4.51 10.17 2.88
C LYS A 83 -5.65 9.36 2.26
N GLY A 84 -5.88 8.12 2.69
CA GLY A 84 -6.88 7.21 2.11
C GLY A 84 -6.49 6.69 0.72
N GLN A 85 -5.21 6.75 0.35
CA GLN A 85 -4.71 6.29 -0.95
C GLN A 85 -4.30 4.81 -0.92
N LEU A 86 -4.21 4.23 0.26
CA LEU A 86 -3.80 2.85 0.46
C LEU A 86 -4.76 2.20 1.45
N VAL A 87 -5.28 1.02 1.08
CA VAL A 87 -6.22 0.26 1.90
C VAL A 87 -5.66 -1.16 2.06
N ASN A 88 -5.85 -1.73 3.23
CA ASN A 88 -5.50 -3.11 3.48
C ASN A 88 -6.43 -4.05 2.69
N ALA A 89 -5.85 -4.94 1.88
CA ALA A 89 -6.61 -5.86 1.02
C ALA A 89 -7.62 -6.72 1.80
N ALA A 90 -7.25 -7.22 2.98
CA ALA A 90 -8.15 -8.04 3.80
C ALA A 90 -9.34 -7.24 4.34
N GLN A 91 -9.14 -5.97 4.69
CA GLN A 91 -10.23 -5.08 5.09
C GLN A 91 -11.15 -4.76 3.91
N LEU A 92 -10.56 -4.53 2.73
CA LEU A 92 -11.31 -4.27 1.50
C LEU A 92 -12.17 -5.48 1.12
N GLU A 93 -11.58 -6.68 1.11
CA GLU A 93 -12.26 -7.93 0.80
C GLU A 93 -13.43 -8.19 1.76
N GLN A 94 -13.23 -7.99 3.06
CA GLN A 94 -14.28 -8.13 4.04
C GLN A 94 -15.42 -7.12 3.82
N ALA A 95 -15.10 -5.84 3.63
CA ALA A 95 -16.10 -4.80 3.43
C ALA A 95 -16.91 -5.02 2.13
N TYR A 96 -16.22 -5.34 1.03
CA TYR A 96 -16.86 -5.65 -0.25
C TYR A 96 -17.67 -6.95 -0.18
N GLY A 97 -17.15 -7.99 0.48
CA GLY A 97 -17.87 -9.25 0.65
C GLY A 97 -19.19 -9.05 1.40
N LEU A 98 -19.19 -8.25 2.46
CA LEU A 98 -20.41 -7.88 3.18
C LEU A 98 -21.39 -7.09 2.29
N MET A 99 -20.89 -6.12 1.54
CA MET A 99 -21.72 -5.31 0.63
C MET A 99 -22.34 -6.16 -0.47
N VAL A 100 -21.56 -7.03 -1.13
CA VAL A 100 -22.03 -7.91 -2.21
C VAL A 100 -22.99 -8.96 -1.66
N GLY A 101 -22.73 -9.54 -0.49
CA GLY A 101 -23.64 -10.49 0.14
C GLY A 101 -24.98 -9.85 0.54
N ALA A 102 -24.96 -8.62 1.05
CA ALA A 102 -26.17 -7.85 1.33
C ALA A 102 -26.95 -7.54 0.05
N PHE A 103 -26.25 -7.13 -1.02
CA PHE A 103 -26.85 -6.90 -2.34
C PHE A 103 -27.52 -8.15 -2.90
N GLN A 104 -26.84 -9.30 -2.88
CA GLN A 104 -27.40 -10.58 -3.32
C GLN A 104 -28.66 -10.95 -2.53
N THR A 105 -28.64 -10.77 -1.21
CA THR A 105 -29.78 -11.09 -0.35
C THR A 105 -30.97 -10.19 -0.66
N GLU A 106 -30.76 -8.88 -0.82
CA GLU A 106 -31.83 -7.95 -1.18
C GLU A 106 -32.38 -8.26 -2.58
N LEU A 107 -31.52 -8.53 -3.57
CA LEU A 107 -31.91 -8.86 -4.93
C LEU A 107 -32.77 -10.14 -4.99
N LEU A 108 -32.39 -11.18 -4.26
CA LEU A 108 -33.18 -12.42 -4.17
C LEU A 108 -34.50 -12.21 -3.42
N SER A 109 -34.54 -11.32 -2.42
CA SER A 109 -35.80 -11.00 -1.73
C SER A 109 -36.74 -10.11 -2.55
N LEU A 110 -36.22 -9.46 -3.59
CA LEU A 110 -36.95 -8.48 -4.40
C LEU A 110 -38.03 -9.17 -5.26
N SER A 111 -37.77 -10.38 -5.77
CA SER A 111 -38.76 -11.15 -6.54
C SER A 111 -40.01 -11.44 -5.72
N ASP A 112 -39.86 -11.94 -4.50
CA ASP A 112 -40.96 -12.21 -3.58
C ASP A 112 -41.75 -10.93 -3.27
N LYS A 113 -41.04 -9.82 -2.98
CA LYS A 113 -41.66 -8.50 -2.73
C LYS A 113 -42.47 -8.04 -3.95
N LEU A 114 -41.91 -8.11 -5.16
CA LEU A 114 -42.59 -7.70 -6.39
C LEU A 114 -43.83 -8.54 -6.69
N VAL A 115 -43.76 -9.87 -6.53
CA VAL A 115 -44.92 -10.74 -6.76
C VAL A 115 -46.03 -10.43 -5.75
N GLN A 116 -45.68 -10.20 -4.49
CA GLN A 116 -46.66 -9.81 -3.46
C GLN A 116 -47.29 -8.44 -3.77
N GLU A 117 -46.52 -7.43 -4.19
CA GLU A 117 -47.04 -6.12 -4.60
C GLU A 117 -47.92 -6.20 -5.84
N LEU A 118 -47.52 -6.96 -6.87
CA LEU A 118 -48.32 -7.16 -8.09
C LEU A 118 -49.65 -7.83 -7.80
N ARG A 119 -49.65 -8.84 -6.92
CA ARG A 119 -50.86 -9.53 -6.50
C ARG A 119 -51.81 -8.63 -5.71
N THR A 120 -51.27 -7.84 -4.79
CA THR A 120 -52.07 -7.00 -3.88
C THR A 120 -52.62 -5.75 -4.55
N LEU A 121 -51.83 -5.09 -5.40
CA LEU A 121 -52.21 -3.83 -6.04
C LEU A 121 -52.97 -4.02 -7.35
N TYR A 122 -52.60 -5.05 -8.13
CA TYR A 122 -53.10 -5.23 -9.49
C TYR A 122 -53.84 -6.55 -9.70
N GLY A 123 -53.86 -7.44 -8.70
CA GLY A 123 -54.50 -8.75 -8.82
C GLY A 123 -53.81 -9.69 -9.81
N VAL A 124 -52.57 -9.37 -10.21
CA VAL A 124 -51.80 -10.16 -11.16
C VAL A 124 -51.08 -11.27 -10.41
N GLU A 125 -51.29 -12.52 -10.81
CA GLU A 125 -50.51 -13.65 -10.33
C GLU A 125 -49.33 -13.87 -11.28
N VAL A 126 -48.13 -13.78 -10.72
CA VAL A 126 -46.86 -14.00 -11.43
C VAL A 126 -46.15 -15.16 -10.75
N ASP A 127 -45.56 -16.03 -11.55
CA ASP A 127 -44.74 -17.13 -11.06
C ASP A 127 -43.41 -16.59 -10.51
N VAL A 128 -43.16 -16.83 -9.22
CA VAL A 128 -41.94 -16.43 -8.52
C VAL A 128 -40.73 -17.19 -9.09
N GLU A 129 -40.91 -18.45 -9.49
CA GLU A 129 -39.84 -19.32 -9.99
C GLU A 129 -39.24 -18.72 -11.26
N TRP A 130 -40.09 -18.25 -12.18
CA TRP A 130 -39.68 -17.58 -13.42
C TRP A 130 -38.88 -16.30 -13.18
N LEU A 131 -39.28 -15.48 -12.20
CA LEU A 131 -38.55 -14.27 -11.82
C LEU A 131 -37.18 -14.61 -11.23
N ASN A 132 -37.11 -15.64 -10.40
CA ASN A 132 -35.88 -16.10 -9.80
C ASN A 132 -34.89 -16.61 -10.85
N GLU A 133 -35.34 -17.34 -11.89
CA GLU A 133 -34.48 -17.76 -13.00
C GLU A 133 -33.75 -16.59 -13.65
N HIS A 134 -34.44 -15.46 -13.91
CA HIS A 134 -33.81 -14.27 -14.46
C HIS A 134 -32.82 -13.61 -13.50
N ILE A 135 -33.16 -13.55 -12.20
CA ILE A 135 -32.27 -12.99 -11.17
C ILE A 135 -31.00 -13.82 -11.03
N TYR A 136 -31.12 -15.16 -10.99
CA TYR A 136 -29.96 -16.04 -10.94
C TYR A 136 -29.11 -15.92 -12.20
N GLY A 137 -29.71 -15.82 -13.39
CA GLY A 137 -28.97 -15.56 -14.63
C GLY A 137 -28.19 -14.24 -14.62
N CYS A 138 -28.77 -13.17 -14.07
CA CYS A 138 -28.04 -11.90 -13.88
C CYS A 138 -26.89 -12.03 -12.86
N LEU A 139 -27.10 -12.76 -11.76
CA LEU A 139 -26.06 -13.00 -10.77
C LEU A 139 -24.91 -13.85 -11.33
N GLU A 140 -25.20 -14.82 -12.19
CA GLU A 140 -24.21 -15.63 -12.89
C GLU A 140 -23.35 -14.76 -13.82
N GLN A 141 -23.97 -13.92 -14.65
CA GLN A 141 -23.25 -12.96 -15.50
C GLN A 141 -22.36 -12.00 -14.70
N LEU A 142 -22.84 -11.53 -13.54
CA LEU A 142 -22.04 -10.69 -12.64
C LEU A 142 -20.88 -11.46 -12.01
N SER A 143 -21.03 -12.74 -11.74
CA SER A 143 -19.97 -13.59 -11.20
C SER A 143 -18.89 -13.94 -12.24
N GLU A 144 -19.28 -14.03 -13.51
CA GLU A 144 -18.38 -14.24 -14.65
C GLU A 144 -17.69 -12.95 -15.10
N TYR A 145 -18.04 -11.81 -14.52
CA TYR A 145 -17.45 -10.52 -14.88
C TYR A 145 -15.94 -10.53 -14.59
N ASP A 146 -15.16 -10.54 -15.67
CA ASP A 146 -13.72 -10.37 -15.66
C ASP A 146 -13.36 -8.98 -16.21
N PRO A 147 -12.82 -8.06 -15.40
CA PRO A 147 -12.45 -6.71 -15.84
C PRO A 147 -11.31 -6.69 -16.86
N ASP A 148 -10.48 -7.75 -16.89
CA ASP A 148 -9.33 -7.87 -17.79
C ASP A 148 -9.66 -8.68 -19.06
N SER A 149 -10.88 -9.18 -19.19
CA SER A 149 -11.34 -9.82 -20.41
C SER A 149 -11.29 -8.79 -21.55
N PRO A 150 -10.63 -9.10 -22.68
CA PRO A 150 -10.65 -8.20 -23.83
C PRO A 150 -12.11 -8.05 -24.22
N ARG A 151 -12.69 -6.85 -24.03
CA ARG A 151 -14.09 -6.53 -24.38
C ARG A 151 -14.42 -7.22 -25.70
N GLY A 152 -15.15 -8.32 -25.61
CA GLY A 152 -15.69 -8.99 -26.77
C GLY A 152 -16.64 -8.01 -27.40
N ASP A 153 -16.21 -7.43 -28.51
CA ASP A 153 -17.07 -6.71 -29.44
C ASP A 153 -18.23 -7.65 -29.75
N SER A 154 -19.37 -7.45 -29.09
CA SER A 154 -20.55 -8.27 -29.28
C SER A 154 -21.21 -7.76 -30.56
N PRO A 155 -21.19 -8.49 -31.68
CA PRO A 155 -21.56 -7.95 -32.98
C PRO A 155 -23.08 -8.00 -33.22
N ASP A 156 -23.93 -7.78 -32.20
CA ASP A 156 -25.38 -7.97 -32.31
C ASP A 156 -26.22 -6.87 -31.63
N ARG A 157 -25.76 -5.61 -31.65
CA ARG A 157 -26.60 -4.44 -31.28
C ARG A 157 -26.68 -3.34 -32.32
N GLU A 158 -26.56 -3.71 -33.59
CA GLU A 158 -27.00 -2.93 -34.76
C GLU A 158 -27.93 -3.89 -35.53
N ASP A 159 -29.23 -3.97 -35.26
CA ASP A 159 -30.25 -3.07 -35.77
C ASP A 159 -31.59 -3.33 -35.04
N ALA A 160 -31.92 -2.49 -34.07
CA ALA A 160 -33.32 -2.32 -33.64
C ALA A 160 -33.68 -0.83 -33.60
N ALA A 161 -33.07 -0.05 -34.50
CA ALA A 161 -33.41 1.34 -34.71
C ALA A 161 -34.52 1.46 -35.76
N SER A 162 -35.70 1.87 -35.29
CA SER A 162 -36.77 2.54 -36.04
C SER A 162 -37.56 1.74 -37.09
N ALA A 163 -38.46 0.87 -36.63
CA ALA A 163 -39.77 0.78 -37.27
C ALA A 163 -40.64 1.93 -36.76
N GLY A 164 -40.36 3.15 -37.24
CA GLY A 164 -41.27 4.28 -37.09
C GLY A 164 -42.52 3.97 -37.90
N ALA A 165 -43.56 3.50 -37.22
CA ALA A 165 -44.84 3.20 -37.83
C ALA A 165 -45.48 4.51 -38.31
N ASP A 166 -45.42 4.71 -39.63
CA ASP A 166 -46.20 5.69 -40.39
C ASP A 166 -47.68 5.32 -40.28
N TRP A 167 -48.37 5.87 -39.28
CA TRP A 167 -49.83 5.90 -39.21
C TRP A 167 -50.27 7.36 -39.32
N ASP A 168 -50.34 7.85 -40.54
CA ASP A 168 -51.09 9.06 -40.90
C ASP A 168 -52.59 8.72 -40.84
N ASP A 169 -53.18 8.83 -39.64
CA ASP A 169 -54.62 8.68 -39.44
C ASP A 169 -55.28 10.06 -39.54
N GLY A 170 -55.61 10.43 -40.79
CA GLY A 170 -56.36 11.63 -41.12
C GLY A 170 -57.75 11.62 -40.50
N LEU A 171 -57.92 12.39 -39.41
CA LEU A 171 -59.23 12.73 -38.85
C LEU A 171 -59.43 14.25 -38.81
N GLY A 172 -60.15 14.73 -39.83
CA GLY A 172 -61.20 15.74 -39.77
C GLY A 172 -60.95 17.01 -38.94
N THR A 173 -60.56 18.08 -39.63
CA THR A 173 -60.85 19.45 -39.20
C THR A 173 -62.36 19.68 -39.16
N GLN A 174 -62.93 19.74 -37.96
CA GLN A 174 -64.15 20.50 -37.68
C GLN A 174 -63.81 21.63 -36.69
N THR A 175 -64.55 22.74 -36.81
CA THR A 175 -64.42 24.10 -36.21
C THR A 175 -63.83 25.09 -37.22
N SER A 176 -64.54 26.10 -37.73
CA SER A 176 -65.85 26.71 -37.39
C SER A 176 -66.58 27.18 -38.66
#